data_AF-A0A410X0A3-F1
#
_entry.id   AF-A0A410X0A3-F1
#
_cell.length_a   1.000
_cell.length_b   1.000
_cell.length_c   1.000
_cell.angle_alpha   90.00
_cell.angle_beta   90.00
_cell.angle_gamma   90.00
#
_symmetry.space_group_name_H-M   'P 1'
#
loop_
_entity.id
_entity.type
_entity.pdbx_description
1 polymer ?
#
loop_
_entity_poly.entity_id
_entity_poly.type
_entity_poly.pdbx_seq_one_letter_code
_entity_poly.pdbx_strand_id
1 'polypeptide(L)'
;MTDGYKGFNAEKASRDMETALSVQIAGLCGLVLQTAKSNVRYYPEVRNHLERQIFVLAHEMIAGEVTVDYWQAWLEQFGKGSKMAGSSENPGLTSYMNSDLWNRLRPSGSRVVVGRKKGNYRSIDGTVRLSGGSYAGVDLEELAARGDIDSSYGPTPPSYFLRAALQANRNRILQGLQEVIEGFPYHKYFEMG
;
A
#
# COMPACT_ATOMS: atom_id res chain seq x y z
N MET A 1 -49.88 -13.67 32.55
CA MET A 1 -48.73 -14.48 32.16
C MET A 1 -47.85 -13.62 31.29
N THR A 2 -46.80 -13.05 31.86
CA THR A 2 -45.72 -12.44 31.07
C THR A 2 -44.81 -13.57 30.67
N ASP A 3 -44.97 -14.08 29.45
CA ASP A 3 -43.92 -14.88 28.80
C ASP A 3 -42.74 -13.92 28.59
N GLY A 4 -41.92 -13.81 29.63
CA GLY A 4 -40.75 -12.95 29.67
C GLY A 4 -39.56 -13.65 29.02
N TYR A 5 -38.63 -12.86 28.51
CA TYR A 5 -37.34 -13.37 28.06
C TYR A 5 -36.61 -14.08 29.22
N LYS A 6 -36.15 -15.32 29.00
CA LYS A 6 -35.39 -16.13 29.96
C LYS A 6 -33.88 -15.90 29.89
N GLY A 7 -33.38 -15.31 28.80
CA GLY A 7 -31.95 -15.10 28.61
C GLY A 7 -31.61 -14.43 27.29
N PHE A 8 -30.32 -14.25 27.04
CA PHE A 8 -29.75 -13.75 25.80
C PHE A 8 -28.67 -14.72 25.32
N ASN A 9 -28.80 -15.21 24.09
CA ASN A 9 -27.84 -16.12 23.48
C ASN A 9 -26.61 -15.35 22.97
N ALA A 10 -25.74 -14.98 23.90
CA ALA A 10 -24.57 -14.14 23.63
C ALA A 10 -23.58 -14.79 22.65
N GLU A 11 -23.34 -16.10 22.78
CA GLU A 11 -22.41 -16.81 21.91
C GLU A 11 -22.85 -16.76 20.44
N LYS A 12 -24.14 -17.02 20.18
CA LYS A 12 -24.69 -16.94 18.82
C LYS A 12 -24.71 -15.51 18.30
N ALA A 13 -25.07 -14.54 19.14
CA ALA A 13 -25.06 -13.12 18.76
C ALA A 13 -23.65 -12.65 18.36
N SER A 14 -22.63 -12.99 19.15
CA SER A 14 -21.23 -12.64 18.86
C SER A 14 -20.75 -13.26 17.55
N ARG A 15 -21.02 -14.55 17.32
CA ARG A 15 -20.64 -15.25 16.08
C ARG A 15 -21.28 -14.62 14.84
N ASP A 16 -22.58 -14.32 14.92
CA ASP A 16 -23.32 -13.74 13.80
C ASP A 16 -22.88 -12.30 13.53
N MET A 17 -22.57 -11.52 14.58
CA MET A 17 -22.00 -10.17 14.45
C MET A 17 -20.61 -10.22 13.81
N GLU A 18 -19.73 -11.11 14.26
CA GLU A 18 -18.41 -11.29 13.67
C GLU A 18 -18.50 -11.65 12.18
N THR A 19 -19.44 -12.52 11.82
CA THR A 19 -19.70 -12.88 10.43
C THR A 19 -20.15 -11.66 9.62
N ALA A 20 -21.09 -10.88 10.14
CA ALA A 20 -21.60 -9.67 9.47
C ALA A 20 -20.49 -8.63 9.27
N LEU A 21 -19.69 -8.36 10.31
CA LEU A 21 -18.55 -7.45 10.23
C LEU A 21 -17.49 -7.95 9.25
N SER A 22 -17.20 -9.25 9.23
CA SER A 22 -16.23 -9.84 8.30
C SER A 22 -16.65 -9.67 6.85
N VAL A 23 -17.93 -9.89 6.54
CA VAL A 23 -18.49 -9.66 5.20
C VAL A 23 -18.37 -8.18 4.81
N GLN A 24 -18.70 -7.27 5.72
CA GLN A 24 -18.62 -5.84 5.45
C GLN A 24 -17.18 -5.36 5.23
N ILE A 25 -16.25 -5.79 6.09
CA ILE A 25 -14.81 -5.50 5.97
C ILE A 25 -14.29 -6.05 4.64
N ALA A 26 -14.70 -7.25 4.23
CA ALA A 26 -14.32 -7.82 2.93
C ALA A 26 -14.74 -6.93 1.76
N GLY A 27 -15.97 -6.42 1.79
CA GLY A 27 -16.50 -5.49 0.78
C GLY A 27 -15.74 -4.17 0.77
N LEU A 28 -15.48 -3.59 1.94
CA LEU A 28 -14.74 -2.34 2.10
C LEU A 28 -13.27 -2.48 1.62
N CYS A 29 -12.61 -3.60 1.90
CA CYS A 29 -11.29 -3.91 1.33
C CYS A 29 -11.33 -4.00 -0.19
N GLY A 30 -12.38 -4.59 -0.76
CA GLY A 30 -12.62 -4.60 -2.20
C GLY A 30 -12.69 -3.17 -2.77
N LEU A 31 -13.43 -2.28 -2.12
CA LEU A 31 -13.53 -0.87 -2.50
C LEU A 31 -12.18 -0.13 -2.43
N VAL A 32 -11.44 -0.32 -1.34
CA VAL A 32 -10.11 0.28 -1.16
C VAL A 32 -9.14 -0.25 -2.22
N LEU A 33 -9.15 -1.55 -2.49
CA LEU A 33 -8.32 -2.18 -3.52
C LEU A 33 -8.57 -1.58 -4.90
N GLN A 34 -9.83 -1.40 -5.29
CA GLN A 34 -10.16 -0.80 -6.59
C GLN A 34 -9.69 0.67 -6.68
N THR A 35 -9.87 1.42 -5.60
CA THR A 35 -9.39 2.81 -5.53
C THR A 35 -7.85 2.88 -5.57
N ALA A 36 -7.16 1.94 -4.93
CA ALA A 36 -5.72 1.83 -5.01
C ALA A 36 -5.26 1.54 -6.45
N LYS A 37 -5.92 0.61 -7.14
CA LYS A 37 -5.63 0.30 -8.56
C LYS A 37 -5.82 1.52 -9.46
N SER A 38 -6.87 2.32 -9.26
CA SER A 38 -7.09 3.54 -10.05
C SER A 38 -6.07 4.65 -9.75
N ASN A 39 -5.50 4.65 -8.55
CA ASN A 39 -4.51 5.65 -8.13
C ASN A 39 -3.08 5.35 -8.60
N VAL A 40 -2.79 4.15 -9.12
CA VAL A 40 -1.50 3.83 -9.76
C VAL A 40 -1.32 4.67 -11.03
N ARG A 41 -0.18 5.36 -11.17
CA ARG A 41 0.11 6.31 -12.26
C ARG A 41 1.30 5.91 -13.13
N TYR A 42 2.45 5.62 -12.52
CA TYR A 42 3.73 5.52 -13.22
C TYR A 42 4.12 4.08 -13.56
N TYR A 43 3.67 3.11 -12.76
CA TYR A 43 3.98 1.70 -12.92
C TYR A 43 2.69 0.86 -13.04
N PRO A 44 2.04 0.84 -14.22
CA PRO A 44 0.73 0.19 -14.41
C PRO A 44 0.67 -1.28 -13.96
N GLU A 45 1.79 -2.00 -14.09
CA GLU A 45 1.89 -3.40 -13.70
C GLU A 45 1.60 -3.62 -12.20
N VAL A 46 1.86 -2.63 -11.34
CA VAL A 46 1.54 -2.69 -9.90
C VAL A 46 0.08 -3.07 -9.65
N ARG A 47 -0.84 -2.71 -10.55
CA ARG A 47 -2.28 -3.05 -10.44
C ARG A 47 -2.55 -4.56 -10.41
N ASN A 48 -1.69 -5.35 -11.04
CA ASN A 48 -1.83 -6.79 -11.17
C ASN A 48 -1.29 -7.55 -9.94
N HIS A 49 -0.46 -6.89 -9.12
CA HIS A 49 0.16 -7.47 -7.92
C HIS A 49 -0.49 -6.98 -6.62
N LEU A 50 -1.53 -6.14 -6.71
CA LEU A 50 -2.30 -5.70 -5.54
C LEU A 50 -3.26 -6.79 -5.08
N GLU A 51 -3.17 -7.12 -3.80
CA GLU A 51 -3.93 -8.16 -3.14
C GLU A 51 -4.75 -7.59 -1.98
N ARG A 52 -5.76 -8.35 -1.56
CA ARG A 52 -6.51 -8.09 -0.34
C ARG A 52 -6.52 -9.33 0.53
N GLN A 53 -6.40 -9.14 1.84
CA GLN A 53 -6.39 -10.21 2.82
C GLN A 53 -7.28 -9.83 4.01
N ILE A 54 -7.87 -10.83 4.66
CA ILE A 54 -8.70 -10.65 5.85
C ILE A 54 -8.18 -11.59 6.92
N PHE A 55 -7.99 -11.06 8.11
CA PHE A 55 -7.54 -11.79 9.28
C PHE A 55 -8.55 -11.61 10.40
N VAL A 56 -8.90 -12.72 11.06
CA VAL A 56 -9.67 -12.70 12.30
C VAL A 56 -8.73 -13.17 13.40
N LEU A 57 -8.37 -12.26 14.31
CA LEU A 57 -7.60 -12.58 15.50
C LEU A 57 -8.56 -12.98 16.61
N ALA A 58 -8.74 -14.29 16.82
CA ALA A 58 -9.35 -14.92 18.00
C ALA A 58 -10.52 -14.16 18.65
N HIS A 59 -11.53 -13.75 17.87
CA HIS A 59 -12.71 -12.99 18.33
C HIS A 59 -12.41 -11.59 18.94
N GLU A 60 -11.17 -11.11 18.87
CA GLU A 60 -10.75 -9.79 19.36
C GLU A 60 -10.71 -8.74 18.25
N MET A 61 -10.31 -9.14 17.04
CA MET A 61 -10.15 -8.20 15.92
C MET A 61 -10.44 -8.86 14.58
N ILE A 62 -11.17 -8.13 13.73
CA ILE A 62 -11.25 -8.41 12.30
C ILE A 62 -10.46 -7.31 11.58
N ALA A 63 -9.42 -7.69 10.86
CA ALA A 63 -8.58 -6.79 10.08
C ALA A 63 -8.71 -7.11 8.60
N GLY A 64 -8.84 -6.07 7.79
CA GLY A 64 -8.81 -6.15 6.35
C GLY A 64 -7.65 -5.35 5.79
N GLU A 65 -6.82 -5.98 4.97
CA GLU A 65 -5.59 -5.40 4.44
C GLU A 65 -5.61 -5.35 2.91
N VAL A 66 -4.99 -4.30 2.36
CA VAL A 66 -4.67 -4.18 0.93
C VAL A 66 -3.16 -4.03 0.83
N THR A 67 -2.51 -5.00 0.19
CA THR A 67 -1.05 -5.14 0.16
C THR A 67 -0.57 -5.36 -1.26
N VAL A 68 0.74 -5.27 -1.47
CA VAL A 68 1.39 -5.56 -2.75
C VAL A 68 2.81 -6.00 -2.47
N ASP A 69 3.18 -7.16 -3.00
CA ASP A 69 4.55 -7.66 -2.97
C ASP A 69 5.17 -7.55 -4.36
N TYR A 70 5.45 -6.31 -4.76
CA TYR A 70 6.06 -6.02 -6.05
C TYR A 70 6.96 -4.80 -5.98
N TRP A 71 8.20 -4.93 -6.45
CA TRP A 71 9.23 -3.91 -6.23
C TRP A 71 8.87 -2.54 -6.82
N GLN A 72 8.15 -2.48 -7.95
CA GLN A 72 7.73 -1.21 -8.56
C GLN A 72 6.67 -0.50 -7.72
N ALA A 73 5.99 -1.20 -6.81
CA ALA A 73 5.04 -0.56 -5.89
C ALA A 73 5.75 0.42 -4.95
N TRP A 74 7.02 0.17 -4.59
CA TRP A 74 7.81 1.13 -3.83
C TRP A 74 8.08 2.41 -4.62
N LEU A 75 8.38 2.28 -5.92
CA LEU A 75 8.60 3.43 -6.80
C LEU A 75 7.30 4.19 -7.10
N GLU A 76 6.17 3.48 -7.21
CA GLU A 76 4.86 4.08 -7.36
C GLU A 76 4.46 4.86 -6.08
N GLN A 77 4.57 4.21 -4.93
CA GLN A 77 4.17 4.74 -3.64
C GLN A 77 5.04 5.93 -3.21
N PHE A 78 6.36 5.84 -3.38
CA PHE A 78 7.33 6.80 -2.83
C PHE A 78 8.13 7.56 -3.90
N GLY A 79 7.90 7.32 -5.18
CA GLY A 79 8.60 8.00 -6.26
C GLY A 79 10.04 7.51 -6.50
N LYS A 80 10.69 8.12 -7.48
CA LYS A 80 12.05 7.84 -7.93
C LYS A 80 12.81 9.14 -8.16
N GLY A 81 14.09 9.14 -7.80
CA GLY A 81 15.01 10.20 -8.18
C GLY A 81 14.83 11.48 -7.38
N SER A 82 15.13 12.64 -7.97
CA SER A 82 15.04 13.94 -7.29
C SER A 82 13.65 14.24 -6.70
N LYS A 83 12.59 13.66 -7.26
CA LYS A 83 11.19 13.83 -6.84
C LYS A 83 10.69 12.78 -5.83
N MET A 84 11.51 11.81 -5.43
CA MET A 84 11.07 10.80 -4.48
C MET A 84 10.70 11.41 -3.12
N ALA A 85 9.92 10.69 -2.33
CA ALA A 85 9.53 11.05 -0.97
C ALA A 85 10.75 11.18 -0.04
N GLY A 86 10.64 12.00 1.01
CA GLY A 86 11.67 12.14 2.05
C GLY A 86 11.58 11.05 3.13
N SER A 87 12.56 11.02 4.05
CA SER A 87 12.59 10.01 5.14
C SER A 87 11.42 10.11 6.13
N SER A 88 10.75 11.27 6.20
CA SER A 88 9.53 11.45 7.00
C SER A 88 8.31 10.75 6.40
N GLU A 89 8.34 10.44 5.10
CA GLU A 89 7.21 9.89 4.36
C GLU A 89 7.47 8.46 3.88
N ASN A 90 8.74 8.13 3.58
CA ASN A 90 9.19 6.80 3.21
C ASN A 90 10.05 6.19 4.34
N PRO A 91 9.49 5.30 5.17
CA PRO A 91 10.23 4.71 6.30
C PRO A 91 11.43 3.85 5.86
N GLY A 92 11.41 3.32 4.63
CA GLY A 92 12.51 2.51 4.08
C GLY A 92 13.66 3.33 3.49
N LEU A 93 13.51 4.65 3.31
CA LEU A 93 14.46 5.46 2.54
C LEU A 93 15.86 5.47 3.16
N THR A 94 15.95 5.68 4.47
CA THR A 94 17.23 5.75 5.17
C THR A 94 18.00 4.44 5.06
N SER A 95 17.32 3.30 5.24
CA SER A 95 17.93 1.97 5.07
C SER A 95 18.38 1.75 3.62
N TYR A 96 17.56 2.17 2.64
CA TYR A 96 17.89 2.05 1.23
C TYR A 96 19.13 2.87 0.86
N MET A 97 19.21 4.13 1.29
CA MET A 97 20.35 5.02 1.02
C MET A 97 21.66 4.52 1.65
N ASN A 98 21.58 3.76 2.74
CA ASN A 98 22.73 3.15 3.40
C ASN A 98 23.11 1.78 2.81
N SER A 99 22.29 1.20 1.94
CA SER A 99 22.53 -0.10 1.31
C SER A 99 23.43 -0.03 0.07
N ASP A 100 23.93 -1.17 -0.39
CA ASP A 100 24.70 -1.26 -1.65
C ASP A 100 23.83 -1.07 -2.91
N LEU A 101 22.50 -1.04 -2.74
CA LEU A 101 21.58 -0.69 -3.82
C LEU A 101 21.65 0.82 -4.14
N TRP A 102 22.02 1.67 -3.17
CA TRP A 102 22.16 3.10 -3.41
C TRP A 102 23.41 3.40 -4.24
N ASN A 103 23.26 4.24 -5.27
CA ASN A 103 24.42 4.69 -6.03
C ASN A 103 25.19 5.74 -5.23
N ARG A 104 26.32 5.36 -4.63
CA ARG A 104 27.18 6.26 -3.84
C ARG A 104 27.84 7.39 -4.64
N LEU A 105 27.70 7.40 -5.97
CA LEU A 105 28.10 8.55 -6.79
C LEU A 105 27.11 9.72 -6.73
N ARG A 106 25.93 9.52 -6.16
CA ARG A 106 24.96 10.61 -5.98
C ARG A 106 25.56 11.68 -5.05
N PRO A 107 25.43 12.98 -5.37
CA PRO A 107 25.91 14.04 -4.50
C PRO A 107 25.29 13.96 -3.10
N SER A 108 26.04 14.35 -2.07
CA SER A 108 25.53 14.38 -0.69
C SER A 108 24.27 15.25 -0.60
N GLY A 109 23.23 14.74 0.07
CA GLY A 109 21.93 15.43 0.17
C GLY A 109 21.08 15.41 -1.10
N SER A 110 21.59 14.90 -2.23
CA SER A 110 20.85 14.80 -3.48
C SER A 110 20.27 13.40 -3.70
N ARG A 111 19.04 13.37 -4.21
CA ARG A 111 18.32 12.15 -4.62
C ARG A 111 18.24 12.01 -6.13
N VAL A 112 18.92 12.87 -6.88
CA VAL A 112 19.05 12.76 -8.34
C VAL A 112 19.61 11.41 -8.74
N VAL A 113 19.03 10.78 -9.76
CA VAL A 113 19.58 9.56 -10.38
C VAL A 113 20.81 9.91 -11.19
N VAL A 114 21.97 9.41 -10.76
CA VAL A 114 23.23 9.53 -11.52
C VAL A 114 23.68 8.20 -12.07
N GLY A 115 24.50 8.22 -13.13
CA GLY A 115 25.09 7.02 -13.71
C GLY A 115 26.06 6.32 -12.75
N ARG A 116 26.20 5.01 -12.92
CA ARG A 116 27.07 4.15 -12.09
C ARG A 116 28.47 4.01 -12.71
N LYS A 117 29.46 3.63 -11.91
CA LYS A 117 30.79 3.20 -12.39
C LYS A 117 30.66 1.96 -13.27
N LYS A 118 31.65 1.74 -14.14
CA LYS A 118 31.76 0.51 -14.94
C LYS A 118 31.79 -0.72 -14.04
N GLY A 119 31.02 -1.76 -14.38
CA GLY A 119 30.98 -3.03 -13.65
C GLY A 119 29.57 -3.49 -13.30
N ASN A 120 29.49 -4.63 -12.60
CA ASN A 120 28.23 -5.22 -12.18
C ASN A 120 27.67 -4.51 -10.95
N TYR A 121 26.35 -4.35 -10.89
CA TYR A 121 25.65 -3.82 -9.73
C TYR A 121 24.33 -4.55 -9.52
N ARG A 122 23.87 -4.59 -8.27
CA ARG A 122 22.53 -5.07 -7.92
C ARG A 122 21.52 -3.93 -8.07
N SER A 123 20.47 -4.17 -8.84
CA SER A 123 19.34 -3.28 -9.04
C SER A 123 18.30 -3.48 -7.93
N ILE A 124 17.36 -2.54 -7.81
CA ILE A 124 16.33 -2.54 -6.75
C ILE A 124 15.34 -3.71 -6.88
N ASP A 125 15.20 -4.26 -8.09
CA ASP A 125 14.46 -5.49 -8.40
C ASP A 125 15.24 -6.77 -8.03
N GLY A 126 16.42 -6.63 -7.40
CA GLY A 126 17.30 -7.73 -7.02
C GLY A 126 18.19 -8.26 -8.15
N THR A 127 17.95 -7.85 -9.40
CA THR A 127 18.69 -8.32 -10.58
C THR A 127 20.11 -7.76 -10.63
N VAL A 128 21.04 -8.52 -11.20
CA VAL A 128 22.40 -8.04 -11.47
C VAL A 128 22.44 -7.42 -12.86
N ARG A 129 22.93 -6.19 -12.96
CA ARG A 129 23.05 -5.44 -14.21
C ARG A 129 24.50 -5.00 -14.44
N LEU A 130 24.92 -4.94 -15.69
CA LEU A 130 26.22 -4.41 -16.08
C LEU A 130 26.10 -2.93 -16.44
N SER A 131 26.96 -2.09 -15.88
CA SER A 131 27.14 -0.70 -16.31
C SER A 131 28.38 -0.56 -17.17
N GLY A 132 28.27 0.15 -18.30
CA GLY A 132 29.40 0.53 -19.15
C GLY A 132 30.26 1.66 -18.56
N GLY A 133 29.72 2.45 -17.62
CA GLY A 133 30.43 3.51 -16.91
C GLY A 133 30.59 4.85 -17.64
N SER A 134 30.09 4.99 -18.87
CA SER A 134 30.24 6.22 -19.68
C SER A 134 29.62 7.47 -19.05
N TYR A 135 28.58 7.30 -18.22
CA TYR A 135 27.88 8.38 -17.52
C TYR A 135 28.09 8.34 -16.00
N ALA A 136 29.19 7.74 -15.52
CA ALA A 136 29.44 7.61 -14.08
C ALA A 136 29.41 8.99 -13.38
N GLY A 137 28.48 9.17 -12.44
CA GLY A 137 28.30 10.41 -11.68
C GLY A 137 27.56 11.53 -12.42
N VAL A 138 27.25 11.35 -13.71
CA VAL A 138 26.48 12.31 -14.50
C VAL A 138 24.99 12.21 -14.13
N ASP A 139 24.32 13.36 -14.02
CA ASP A 139 22.88 13.48 -13.80
C ASP A 139 22.10 12.89 -14.98
N LEU A 140 21.48 11.73 -14.78
CA LEU A 140 20.69 11.07 -15.82
C LEU A 140 19.30 11.68 -15.97
N GLU A 141 18.79 12.37 -14.95
CA GLU A 141 17.50 13.03 -15.00
C GLU A 141 17.55 14.24 -15.92
N GLU A 142 18.64 15.02 -15.85
CA GLU A 142 18.89 16.14 -16.77
C GLU A 142 19.04 15.66 -18.21
N LEU A 143 19.88 14.64 -18.45
CA LEU A 143 20.05 14.06 -19.79
C LEU A 143 18.72 13.56 -20.38
N ALA A 144 17.91 12.90 -19.56
CA ALA A 144 16.59 12.43 -19.98
C ALA A 144 15.63 13.59 -20.29
N ALA A 145 15.67 14.67 -19.49
CA ALA A 145 14.85 15.86 -19.73
C ALA A 145 15.23 16.60 -21.02
N ARG A 146 16.50 16.56 -21.43
CA ARG A 146 16.98 17.11 -22.71
C ARG A 146 16.72 16.19 -23.91
N GLY A 147 16.35 14.93 -23.67
CA GLY A 147 16.15 13.92 -24.71
C GLY A 147 17.45 13.24 -25.17
N ASP A 148 18.55 13.40 -24.44
CA ASP A 148 19.85 12.79 -24.78
C ASP A 148 19.86 11.27 -24.50
N ILE A 149 19.02 10.83 -23.55
CA ILE A 149 18.83 9.42 -23.17
C ILE A 149 17.35 9.11 -22.96
N ASP A 150 17.05 7.83 -22.72
CA ASP A 150 15.70 7.34 -22.47
C ASP A 150 14.98 8.11 -21.35
N SER A 151 13.75 8.56 -21.60
CA SER A 151 12.95 9.35 -20.66
C SER A 151 12.60 8.61 -19.37
N SER A 152 12.69 7.28 -19.34
CA SER A 152 12.52 6.46 -18.14
C SER A 152 13.57 6.71 -17.07
N TYR A 153 14.69 7.36 -17.39
CA TYR A 153 15.68 7.82 -16.39
C TYR A 153 15.20 9.05 -15.60
N GLY A 154 14.17 9.75 -16.08
CA GLY A 154 13.58 10.89 -15.38
C GLY A 154 12.99 10.54 -14.00
N PRO A 155 12.82 11.55 -13.14
CA PRO A 155 12.27 11.37 -11.80
C PRO A 155 10.74 11.24 -11.82
N THR A 156 10.21 10.40 -10.94
CA THR A 156 8.76 10.27 -10.72
C THR A 156 8.42 10.73 -9.30
N PRO A 157 7.41 11.58 -9.11
CA PRO A 157 6.93 11.92 -7.76
C PRO A 157 6.17 10.72 -7.16
N PRO A 158 6.04 10.66 -5.82
CA PRO A 158 5.19 9.67 -5.17
C PRO A 158 3.71 9.85 -5.58
N SER A 159 3.01 8.75 -5.83
CA SER A 159 1.54 8.77 -5.97
C SER A 159 0.82 8.52 -4.64
N TYR A 160 1.53 7.94 -3.66
CA TYR A 160 0.97 7.50 -2.38
C TYR A 160 -0.32 6.67 -2.53
N PHE A 161 -0.43 5.87 -3.59
CA PHE A 161 -1.69 5.30 -4.06
C PHE A 161 -2.47 4.51 -3.00
N LEU A 162 -1.79 3.77 -2.11
CA LEU A 162 -2.43 3.05 -0.99
C LEU A 162 -3.01 4.01 0.05
N ARG A 163 -2.22 5.02 0.45
CA ARG A 163 -2.65 6.03 1.43
C ARG A 163 -3.82 6.84 0.87
N ALA A 164 -3.72 7.26 -0.38
CA ALA A 164 -4.77 7.99 -1.07
C ALA A 164 -6.06 7.16 -1.16
N ALA A 165 -5.97 5.85 -1.42
CA ALA A 165 -7.13 4.96 -1.47
C ALA A 165 -7.83 4.82 -0.12
N LEU A 166 -7.08 4.67 0.98
CA LEU A 166 -7.65 4.64 2.33
C LEU A 166 -8.31 5.97 2.69
N GLN A 167 -7.63 7.10 2.43
CA GLN A 167 -8.15 8.43 2.73
C GLN A 167 -9.44 8.73 1.94
N ALA A 168 -9.47 8.40 0.65
CA ALA A 168 -10.63 8.61 -0.21
C ALA A 168 -11.86 7.78 0.24
N ASN A 169 -11.64 6.63 0.87
CA ASN A 169 -12.72 5.74 1.31
C ASN A 169 -13.02 5.83 2.81
N ARG A 170 -12.34 6.69 3.57
CA ARG A 170 -12.45 6.78 5.04
C ARG A 170 -13.90 6.86 5.51
N ASN A 171 -14.71 7.75 4.92
CA ASN A 171 -16.10 7.94 5.35
C ASN A 171 -16.96 6.70 5.02
N ARG A 172 -16.76 6.08 3.86
CA ARG A 172 -17.47 4.85 3.48
C ARG A 172 -17.10 3.68 4.39
N ILE A 173 -15.84 3.59 4.79
CA ILE A 173 -15.39 2.58 5.76
C ILE A 173 -16.10 2.79 7.09
N LEU A 174 -16.05 3.99 7.65
CA LEU A 174 -16.67 4.28 8.95
C LEU A 174 -18.19 4.06 8.92
N GLN A 175 -18.86 4.57 7.89
CA GLN A 175 -20.30 4.40 7.71
C GLN A 175 -20.68 2.93 7.53
N GLY A 176 -19.96 2.20 6.69
CA GLY A 176 -20.25 0.79 6.45
C GLY A 176 -20.12 -0.07 7.71
N LEU A 177 -19.14 0.22 8.57
CA LEU A 177 -19.00 -0.46 9.86
C LEU A 177 -20.12 -0.08 10.84
N GLN A 178 -20.48 1.20 10.88
CA GLN A 178 -21.58 1.70 11.71
C GLN A 178 -22.92 1.05 11.34
N GLU A 179 -23.22 0.93 10.05
CA GLU A 179 -24.46 0.32 9.54
C GLU A 179 -24.62 -1.14 10.00
N VAL A 180 -23.53 -1.90 10.05
CA VAL A 180 -23.56 -3.29 10.58
C VAL A 180 -23.91 -3.30 12.06
N ILE A 181 -23.28 -2.44 12.85
CA ILE A 181 -23.46 -2.39 14.31
C ILE A 181 -24.87 -1.95 14.67
N GLU A 182 -25.37 -0.89 14.03
CA GLU A 182 -26.69 -0.31 14.29
C GLU A 182 -27.83 -1.18 13.75
N GLY A 183 -27.62 -1.81 12.59
CA GLY A 183 -28.59 -2.68 11.95
C GLY A 183 -28.63 -4.11 12.52
N PHE A 184 -27.72 -4.47 13.42
CA PHE A 184 -27.64 -5.84 13.92
C PHE A 184 -28.88 -6.21 14.73
N PRO A 185 -29.54 -7.36 14.43
CA PRO A 185 -30.83 -7.68 15.01
C PRO A 185 -30.69 -8.33 16.40
N TYR A 186 -30.17 -7.60 17.39
CA TYR A 186 -29.96 -8.10 18.77
C TYR A 186 -31.21 -8.74 19.37
N HIS A 187 -32.39 -8.24 19.01
CA HIS A 187 -33.67 -8.75 19.49
C HIS A 187 -33.92 -10.23 19.15
N LYS A 188 -33.30 -10.77 18.09
CA LYS A 188 -33.46 -12.17 17.68
C LYS A 188 -32.75 -13.17 18.59
N TYR A 189 -31.89 -12.68 19.47
CA TYR A 189 -31.07 -13.51 20.35
C TYR A 189 -31.58 -13.54 21.79
N PHE A 190 -32.68 -12.85 22.09
CA PHE A 190 -33.38 -13.07 23.35
C PHE A 190 -34.17 -14.38 23.29
N GLU A 191 -34.02 -15.21 24.31
CA GLU A 191 -34.68 -16.51 24.42
C GLU A 191 -36.01 -16.35 25.17
N MET A 192 -37.12 -16.82 24.58
CA MET A 192 -38.45 -16.75 25.20
C MET A 192 -38.64 -17.86 26.24
N GLY A 193 -39.36 -17.53 27.31
CA GLY A 193 -39.68 -18.43 28.41
C GLY A 193 -40.90 -19.29 28.21
#